data_AF-A0A1F9YIK8-F1
#
_entry.id   AF-A0A1F9YIK8-F1
#
_cell.length_a   1.000
_cell.length_b   1.000
_cell.length_c   1.000
_cell.angle_alpha   90.00
_cell.angle_beta   90.00
_cell.angle_gamma   90.00
#
_symmetry.space_group_name_H-M   'P 1'
#
loop_
_entity.id
_entity.type
_entity.pdbx_description
1 polymer ?
#
loop_
_entity_poly.entity_id
_entity_poly.type
_entity_poly.pdbx_seq_one_letter_code
_entity_poly.pdbx_strand_id
1 'polypeptide(L)'
;MKVLDLLVREHSLFRKLLNQLERDLEHKEERACTEIEGGLKTLLPALSRHEEIEDMVFKCPPDAPYDNGEPIAEVEETLRSISALREEILYALEQAEECPFERYKALTTFLIDNLRDHLNTEETRLWPLYRGCLSRSLSHTLANHLERRVKVLERELNRGMAAISLPA
;
A
#
# COMPACT_ATOMS: atom_id res chain seq x y z
N MET A 1 20.17 1.27 -9.71
CA MET A 1 19.05 1.39 -8.77
C MET A 1 18.75 0.00 -8.23
N LYS A 2 18.67 -0.17 -6.91
CA LYS A 2 18.37 -1.45 -6.27
C LYS A 2 16.87 -1.62 -6.07
N VAL A 3 16.41 -2.85 -5.90
CA VAL A 3 14.99 -3.15 -5.59
C VAL A 3 14.59 -2.50 -4.27
N LEU A 4 15.48 -2.57 -3.27
CA LEU A 4 15.25 -1.93 -1.98
C LEU A 4 14.97 -0.43 -2.12
N ASP A 5 15.69 0.28 -2.99
CA ASP A 5 15.49 1.73 -3.18
C ASP A 5 14.08 2.04 -3.72
N LEU A 6 13.55 1.15 -4.56
CA LEU A 6 12.20 1.26 -5.12
C LEU A 6 11.13 1.01 -4.05
N LEU A 7 11.25 -0.08 -3.29
CA LEU A 7 10.31 -0.43 -2.22
C LEU A 7 10.29 0.65 -1.12
N VAL A 8 11.45 1.16 -0.71
CA VAL A 8 11.55 2.28 0.24
C VAL A 8 10.78 3.51 -0.25
N ARG A 9 10.91 3.83 -1.55
CA ARG A 9 10.24 4.98 -2.14
C ARG A 9 8.72 4.78 -2.21
N GLU A 10 8.28 3.58 -2.54
CA GLU A 10 6.87 3.17 -2.54
C GLU A 10 6.27 3.26 -1.12
N HIS A 11 6.91 2.65 -0.12
CA HIS A 11 6.48 2.71 1.28
C HIS A 11 6.41 4.15 1.79
N SER A 12 7.35 5.01 1.38
CA SER A 12 7.30 6.43 1.72
C SER A 12 6.07 7.14 1.15
N LEU A 13 5.65 6.79 -0.06
CA LEU A 13 4.46 7.37 -0.68
C LEU A 13 3.18 6.84 -0.03
N PHE A 14 3.10 5.55 0.26
CA PHE A 14 1.98 4.99 1.01
C PHE A 14 1.83 5.70 2.36
N ARG A 15 2.90 5.82 3.15
CA ARG A 15 2.86 6.54 4.43
C ARG A 15 2.38 7.99 4.29
N LYS A 16 2.78 8.70 3.23
CA LYS A 16 2.28 10.06 2.97
C LYS A 16 0.77 10.07 2.73
N LEU A 17 0.27 9.14 1.91
CA LEU A 17 -1.16 9.02 1.63
C LEU A 17 -1.95 8.61 2.88
N LEU A 18 -1.44 7.65 3.67
CA LEU A 18 -2.05 7.24 4.94
C LEU A 18 -2.12 8.41 5.94
N ASN A 19 -1.05 9.20 6.07
CA ASN A 19 -1.05 10.38 6.93
C ASN A 19 -2.01 11.48 6.42
N GLN A 20 -2.24 11.56 5.11
CA GLN A 20 -3.23 12.47 4.55
C GLN A 20 -4.65 12.01 4.87
N LEU A 21 -4.96 10.74 4.62
CA LEU A 21 -6.24 10.13 4.97
C LEU A 21 -6.57 10.28 6.47
N GLU A 22 -5.58 10.10 7.34
CA GLU A 22 -5.73 10.29 8.78
C GLU A 22 -6.13 11.73 9.15
N ARG A 23 -5.56 12.73 8.47
CA ARG A 23 -5.96 14.14 8.64
C ARG A 23 -7.35 14.40 8.08
N ASP A 24 -7.68 13.80 6.95
CA ASP A 24 -8.99 13.99 6.31
C ASP A 24 -10.13 13.42 7.19
N LEU A 25 -9.85 12.37 7.97
CA LEU A 25 -10.77 11.83 9.00
C LEU A 25 -11.09 12.82 10.14
N GLU A 26 -10.26 13.85 10.35
CA GLU A 26 -10.46 14.89 11.37
C GLU A 26 -11.32 16.07 10.86
N HIS A 27 -11.58 16.16 9.56
CA HIS A 27 -12.42 17.20 8.99
C HIS A 27 -13.91 17.02 9.30
N LYS A 28 -14.70 18.06 9.01
CA LYS A 28 -16.17 17.95 9.07
C LYS A 28 -16.65 16.88 8.09
N GLU A 29 -17.66 16.12 8.49
CA GLU A 29 -18.21 14.96 7.78
C GLU A 29 -18.33 15.14 6.25
N GLU A 30 -19.02 16.18 5.78
CA GLU A 30 -19.23 16.41 4.34
C GLU A 30 -17.92 16.52 3.54
N ARG A 31 -16.92 17.21 4.12
CA ARG A 31 -15.60 17.36 3.53
C ARG A 31 -14.78 16.07 3.66
N ALA A 32 -14.83 15.45 4.83
CA ALA A 32 -14.14 14.21 5.12
C ALA A 32 -14.58 13.08 4.17
N CYS A 33 -15.89 12.92 3.92
CA CYS A 33 -16.40 11.93 2.97
C CYS A 33 -15.73 12.03 1.60
N THR A 34 -15.72 13.23 1.01
CA THR A 34 -15.18 13.46 -0.33
C THR A 34 -13.67 13.21 -0.39
N GLU A 35 -12.92 13.70 0.60
CA GLU A 35 -11.46 13.57 0.64
C GLU A 35 -11.03 12.12 0.91
N ILE A 36 -11.68 11.45 1.86
CA ILE A 36 -11.43 10.03 2.16
C ILE A 36 -11.79 9.17 0.94
N GLU A 37 -12.88 9.45 0.26
CA GLU A 37 -13.27 8.74 -0.97
C GLU A 37 -12.20 8.88 -2.06
N GLY A 38 -11.72 10.09 -2.30
CA GLY A 38 -10.61 10.34 -3.23
C GLY A 38 -9.33 9.61 -2.83
N GLY A 39 -9.01 9.60 -1.53
CA GLY A 39 -7.86 8.90 -0.98
C GLY A 39 -7.96 7.39 -1.11
N LEU A 40 -9.11 6.78 -0.79
CA LEU A 40 -9.33 5.34 -0.94
C LEU A 40 -9.32 4.91 -2.40
N LYS A 41 -9.95 5.69 -3.31
CA LYS A 41 -9.89 5.43 -4.76
C LYS A 41 -8.47 5.51 -5.34
N THR A 42 -7.58 6.25 -4.68
CA THR A 42 -6.15 6.29 -5.01
C THR A 42 -5.39 5.12 -4.38
N LEU A 43 -5.66 4.82 -3.11
CA LEU A 43 -4.94 3.86 -2.30
C LEU A 43 -5.20 2.41 -2.74
N LEU A 44 -6.45 2.01 -2.93
CA LEU A 44 -6.78 0.60 -3.17
C LEU A 44 -6.17 0.04 -4.47
N PRO A 45 -6.21 0.76 -5.63
CA PRO A 45 -5.52 0.30 -6.83
C PRO A 45 -4.00 0.37 -6.72
N ALA A 46 -3.47 1.24 -5.86
CA ALA A 46 -2.04 1.32 -5.59
C ALA A 46 -1.55 0.09 -4.81
N LEU A 47 -2.31 -0.36 -3.80
CA LEU A 47 -2.02 -1.56 -3.02
C LEU A 47 -1.97 -2.81 -3.89
N SER A 48 -2.95 -3.03 -4.76
CA SER A 48 -2.91 -4.19 -5.66
C SER A 48 -1.67 -4.21 -6.57
N ARG A 49 -1.17 -3.04 -6.98
CA ARG A 49 0.05 -2.97 -7.79
C ARG A 49 1.32 -3.20 -6.98
N HIS A 50 1.32 -2.80 -5.72
CA HIS A 50 2.37 -3.08 -4.75
C HIS A 50 2.46 -4.58 -4.51
N GLU A 51 1.33 -5.24 -4.20
CA GLU A 51 1.23 -6.70 -4.05
C GLU A 51 1.82 -7.45 -5.26
N GLU A 52 1.54 -6.99 -6.48
CA GLU A 52 2.12 -7.58 -7.69
C GLU A 52 3.66 -7.38 -7.79
N ILE A 53 4.18 -6.24 -7.32
CA ILE A 53 5.63 -5.99 -7.25
C ILE A 53 6.27 -6.92 -6.22
N GLU A 54 5.63 -7.09 -5.07
CA GLU A 54 6.09 -7.95 -3.98
C GLU A 54 6.08 -9.42 -4.38
N ASP A 55 5.03 -9.89 -5.05
CA ASP A 55 4.96 -11.24 -5.63
C ASP A 55 6.14 -11.49 -6.58
N MET A 56 6.53 -10.49 -7.39
CA MET A 56 7.68 -10.60 -8.29
C MET A 56 9.03 -10.67 -7.55
N VAL A 57 9.12 -10.10 -6.35
CA VAL A 57 10.36 -9.96 -5.58
C VAL A 57 10.53 -11.09 -4.57
N PHE A 58 9.46 -11.50 -3.89
CA PHE A 58 9.49 -12.38 -2.73
C PHE A 58 9.02 -13.82 -3.00
N LYS A 59 8.17 -14.07 -4.01
CA LYS A 59 7.56 -15.40 -4.25
C LYS A 59 8.51 -16.45 -4.81
N CYS A 60 9.48 -16.04 -5.64
CA CYS A 60 10.48 -16.93 -6.23
C CYS A 60 11.91 -16.33 -6.18
N PRO A 61 12.50 -16.09 -5.01
CA PRO A 61 13.85 -15.57 -4.93
C PRO A 61 14.82 -16.72 -5.22
N PRO A 62 15.78 -16.55 -6.14
CA PRO A 62 16.77 -17.59 -6.45
C PRO A 62 17.66 -18.00 -5.26
N ASP A 63 17.64 -17.23 -4.16
CA ASP A 63 18.46 -17.43 -2.97
C ASP A 63 17.64 -17.19 -1.69
N ALA A 64 16.34 -17.54 -1.73
CA ALA A 64 15.51 -17.50 -0.53
C ALA A 64 16.25 -18.22 0.61
N PRO A 65 16.45 -17.57 1.77
CA PRO A 65 17.08 -18.24 2.89
C PRO A 65 16.25 -19.50 3.23
N TYR A 66 16.93 -20.58 3.60
CA TYR A 66 16.30 -21.70 4.31
C TYR A 66 15.88 -21.15 5.68
N ASP A 67 14.77 -20.45 5.71
CA ASP A 67 14.10 -19.96 6.91
C ASP A 67 12.80 -20.74 7.09
N ASN A 68 12.27 -20.72 8.30
CA ASN A 68 11.12 -21.52 8.74
C ASN A 68 9.80 -21.06 8.11
N GLY A 69 9.83 -20.04 7.23
CA GLY A 69 8.67 -19.44 6.58
C GLY A 69 7.86 -18.47 7.45
N GLU A 70 8.19 -18.31 8.74
CA GLU A 70 7.40 -17.50 9.68
C GLU A 70 7.23 -16.02 9.26
N PRO A 71 8.27 -15.28 8.84
CA PRO A 71 8.12 -13.87 8.45
C PRO A 71 7.33 -13.69 7.15
N ILE A 72 7.37 -14.67 6.25
CA ILE A 72 6.55 -14.69 5.04
C ILE A 72 5.09 -14.93 5.43
N ALA A 73 4.84 -15.91 6.30
CA ALA A 73 3.50 -16.25 6.76
C ALA A 73 2.81 -15.08 7.49
N GLU A 74 3.57 -14.30 8.27
CA GLU A 74 3.07 -13.11 8.96
C GLU A 74 2.75 -11.96 7.99
N VAL A 75 3.60 -11.73 6.98
CA VAL A 75 3.30 -10.77 5.90
C VAL A 75 2.08 -11.24 5.09
N GLU A 76 1.95 -12.53 4.79
CA GLU A 76 0.78 -13.11 4.13
C GLU A 76 -0.49 -13.03 4.99
N GLU A 77 -0.39 -13.10 6.31
CA GLU A 77 -1.52 -12.92 7.23
C GLU A 77 -1.99 -11.47 7.25
N THR A 78 -1.08 -10.51 7.43
CA THR A 78 -1.41 -9.08 7.38
C THR A 78 -1.99 -8.69 6.02
N LEU A 79 -1.46 -9.23 4.92
CA LEU A 79 -1.99 -9.00 3.58
C LEU A 79 -3.40 -9.56 3.36
N ARG A 80 -3.71 -10.73 3.95
CA ARG A 80 -5.07 -11.30 3.91
C ARG A 80 -6.07 -10.41 4.65
N SER A 81 -5.69 -9.86 5.81
CA SER A 81 -6.52 -8.91 6.55
C SER A 81 -6.76 -7.62 5.74
N ILE A 82 -5.74 -7.09 5.08
CA ILE A 82 -5.86 -5.93 4.18
C ILE A 82 -6.78 -6.25 2.99
N SER A 83 -6.65 -7.44 2.40
CA SER A 83 -7.47 -7.86 1.26
C SER A 83 -8.95 -7.97 1.62
N ALA A 84 -9.27 -8.52 2.79
CA ALA A 84 -10.65 -8.57 3.29
C ALA A 84 -11.21 -7.16 3.54
N LEU A 85 -10.44 -6.29 4.20
CA LEU A 85 -10.83 -4.89 4.42
C LEU A 85 -11.05 -4.12 3.10
N ARG A 86 -10.25 -4.40 2.07
CA ARG A 86 -10.40 -3.80 0.75
C ARG A 86 -11.76 -4.09 0.14
N GLU A 87 -12.23 -5.34 0.21
CA GLU A 87 -13.54 -5.72 -0.33
C GLU A 87 -14.68 -4.99 0.39
N GLU A 88 -14.60 -4.88 1.72
CA GLU A 88 -15.57 -4.14 2.51
C GLU A 88 -15.59 -2.64 2.19
N ILE A 89 -14.41 -2.05 1.97
CA ILE A 89 -14.28 -0.63 1.61
C ILE A 89 -14.79 -0.38 0.19
N LEU A 90 -14.49 -1.25 -0.77
CA LEU A 90 -15.03 -1.14 -2.13
C LEU A 90 -16.55 -1.22 -2.12
N TYR A 91 -17.12 -2.15 -1.35
CA TYR A 91 -18.57 -2.22 -1.19
C TYR A 91 -19.14 -0.94 -0.55
N ALA A 92 -18.48 -0.40 0.48
CA ALA A 92 -18.89 0.86 1.11
C ALA A 92 -18.79 2.06 0.15
N LEU A 93 -17.79 2.08 -0.73
CA LEU A 93 -17.61 3.07 -1.79
C LEU A 93 -18.71 2.99 -2.86
N GLU A 94 -19.13 1.79 -3.23
CA GLU A 94 -20.22 1.56 -4.19
C GLU A 94 -21.58 1.99 -3.63
N GLN A 95 -21.75 1.90 -2.30
CA GLN A 95 -22.96 2.29 -1.58
C GLN A 95 -22.80 3.64 -0.86
N ALA A 96 -21.96 4.56 -1.38
CA ALA A 96 -21.58 5.79 -0.68
C ALA A 96 -22.78 6.67 -0.22
N GLU A 97 -23.87 6.69 -0.99
CA GLU A 97 -25.10 7.44 -0.63
C GLU A 97 -25.84 6.82 0.57
N GLU A 98 -25.68 5.53 0.81
CA GLU A 98 -26.37 4.77 1.86
C GLU A 98 -25.45 4.38 3.02
N CYS A 99 -24.13 4.53 2.85
CA CYS A 99 -23.12 4.18 3.85
C CYS A 99 -22.98 5.29 4.90
N PRO A 100 -23.24 5.02 6.19
CA PRO A 100 -23.05 6.03 7.24
C PRO A 100 -21.58 6.44 7.34
N PHE A 101 -21.31 7.75 7.50
CA PHE A 101 -19.95 8.27 7.62
C PHE A 101 -19.14 7.58 8.73
N GLU A 102 -19.76 7.25 9.87
CA GLU A 102 -19.08 6.53 10.96
C GLU A 102 -18.58 5.14 10.54
N ARG A 103 -19.32 4.43 9.67
CA ARG A 103 -18.85 3.16 9.10
C ARG A 103 -17.65 3.40 8.19
N TYR A 104 -17.74 4.43 7.36
CA TYR A 104 -16.67 4.79 6.44
C TYR A 104 -15.38 5.16 7.18
N LYS A 105 -15.50 6.02 8.20
CA LYS A 105 -14.44 6.42 9.12
C LYS A 105 -13.80 5.22 9.81
N ALA A 106 -14.62 4.29 10.33
CA ALA A 106 -14.12 3.09 10.99
C ALA A 106 -13.31 2.21 10.02
N LEU A 107 -13.85 1.93 8.84
CA LEU A 107 -13.18 1.11 7.81
C LEU A 107 -11.86 1.75 7.35
N THR A 108 -11.85 3.06 7.09
CA THR A 108 -10.63 3.79 6.71
C THR A 108 -9.59 3.76 7.83
N THR A 109 -10.00 3.95 9.08
CA THR A 109 -9.10 3.88 10.24
C THR A 109 -8.48 2.49 10.35
N PHE A 110 -9.29 1.43 10.27
CA PHE A 110 -8.78 0.05 10.27
C PHE A 110 -7.81 -0.21 9.12
N LEU A 111 -8.10 0.27 7.91
CA LEU A 111 -7.19 0.13 6.77
C LEU A 111 -5.84 0.84 7.03
N ILE A 112 -5.86 2.07 7.56
CA ILE A 112 -4.64 2.83 7.87
C ILE A 112 -3.78 2.05 8.86
N ASP A 113 -4.37 1.55 9.95
CA ASP A 113 -3.65 0.83 10.99
C ASP A 113 -3.05 -0.49 10.47
N ASN A 114 -3.84 -1.28 9.73
CA ASN A 114 -3.37 -2.54 9.16
C ASN A 114 -2.24 -2.33 8.13
N LEU A 115 -2.36 -1.31 7.28
CA LEU A 115 -1.30 -1.00 6.32
C LEU A 115 -0.02 -0.49 6.98
N ARG A 116 -0.13 0.31 8.04
CA ARG A 116 1.05 0.76 8.79
C ARG A 116 1.78 -0.43 9.41
N ASP A 117 1.05 -1.37 9.99
CA ASP A 117 1.61 -2.58 10.59
C ASP A 117 2.25 -3.48 9.55
N HIS A 118 1.59 -3.70 8.41
CA HIS A 118 2.11 -4.47 7.28
C HIS A 118 3.43 -3.89 6.74
N LEU A 119 3.45 -2.60 6.38
CA LEU A 119 4.67 -1.94 5.86
C LEU A 119 5.81 -1.98 6.89
N ASN A 120 5.50 -1.88 8.19
CA ASN A 120 6.49 -1.97 9.26
C ASN A 120 7.03 -3.40 9.44
N THR A 121 6.16 -4.40 9.37
CA THR A 121 6.51 -5.82 9.44
C THR A 121 7.43 -6.21 8.30
N GLU A 122 7.13 -5.76 7.09
CA GLU A 122 8.00 -5.99 5.93
C GLU A 122 9.38 -5.37 6.12
N GLU A 123 9.45 -4.09 6.48
CA GLU A 123 10.70 -3.36 6.63
C GLU A 123 11.59 -3.91 7.75
N THR A 124 10.98 -4.30 8.87
CA THR A 124 11.71 -4.68 10.08
C THR A 124 11.98 -6.18 10.18
N ARG A 125 11.16 -7.01 9.51
CA ARG A 125 11.24 -8.48 9.62
C ARG A 125 11.52 -9.16 8.29
N LEU A 126 10.78 -8.83 7.22
CA LEU A 126 10.94 -9.50 5.92
C LEU A 126 12.21 -9.02 5.18
N TRP A 127 12.32 -7.72 4.92
CA TRP A 127 13.41 -7.15 4.12
C TRP A 127 14.82 -7.49 4.61
N PRO A 128 15.11 -7.55 5.93
CA PRO A 128 16.41 -7.99 6.43
C PRO A 128 16.80 -9.40 5.96
N LEU A 129 15.85 -10.33 5.89
CA LEU A 129 16.07 -11.71 5.44
C LEU A 129 16.35 -11.75 3.93
N TYR A 130 15.70 -10.87 3.19
CA TYR A 130 15.83 -10.75 1.75
C TYR A 130 16.88 -9.73 1.33
N ARG A 131 17.69 -9.18 2.26
CA ARG A 131 18.65 -8.11 1.98
C ARG A 131 19.58 -8.46 0.82
N GLY A 132 20.00 -9.72 0.72
CA GLY A 132 20.81 -10.22 -0.40
C GLY A 132 20.10 -10.09 -1.75
N CYS A 133 18.83 -10.51 -1.84
CA CYS A 133 18.00 -10.39 -3.03
C CYS A 133 17.67 -8.92 -3.35
N LEU A 134 17.27 -8.15 -2.35
CA LEU A 134 16.87 -6.74 -2.50
C LEU A 134 18.04 -5.81 -2.86
N SER A 135 19.26 -6.19 -2.47
CA SER A 135 20.48 -5.44 -2.78
C SER A 135 21.05 -5.73 -4.17
N ARG A 136 20.51 -6.71 -4.91
CA ARG A 136 20.99 -7.05 -6.25
C ARG A 136 20.60 -5.99 -7.27
N SER A 137 21.50 -5.80 -8.22
CA SER A 137 21.12 -5.27 -9.53
C SER A 137 20.33 -6.36 -10.24
N LEU A 138 19.05 -6.11 -10.47
CA LEU A 138 18.19 -7.00 -11.25
C LEU A 138 18.74 -7.17 -12.67
N SER A 139 18.38 -8.27 -13.34
CA SER A 139 18.58 -8.38 -14.80
C SER A 139 17.97 -7.16 -15.48
N HIS A 140 18.60 -6.64 -16.54
CA HIS A 140 18.12 -5.40 -17.17
C HIS A 140 16.63 -5.44 -17.54
N THR A 141 16.11 -6.59 -17.96
CA THR A 141 14.69 -6.75 -18.30
C THR A 141 13.77 -6.65 -17.07
N LEU A 142 14.09 -7.35 -15.98
CA LEU A 142 13.30 -7.31 -14.75
C LEU A 142 13.42 -5.96 -14.04
N ALA A 143 14.62 -5.37 -14.03
CA ALA A 143 14.89 -4.03 -13.52
C ALA A 143 14.02 -2.98 -14.22
N ASN A 144 14.04 -2.97 -15.56
CA ASN A 144 13.27 -2.03 -16.36
C ASN A 144 11.76 -2.22 -16.19
N HIS A 145 11.30 -3.46 -16.04
CA HIS A 145 9.89 -3.75 -15.81
C HIS A 145 9.42 -3.23 -14.45
N LEU A 146 10.13 -3.57 -13.37
CA LEU A 146 9.82 -3.12 -12.01
C LEU A 146 9.93 -1.59 -11.87
N GLU A 147 10.98 -0.99 -12.43
CA GLU A 147 11.13 0.47 -12.44
C GLU A 147 9.97 1.18 -13.14
N ARG A 148 9.48 0.64 -14.27
CA ARG A 148 8.32 1.21 -14.96
C ARG A 148 7.05 1.12 -14.10
N ARG A 149 6.81 -0.03 -13.47
CA ARG A 149 5.64 -0.24 -12.60
C ARG A 149 5.67 0.71 -11.41
N VAL A 150 6.81 0.82 -10.73
CA VAL A 150 6.99 1.76 -9.61
C VAL A 150 6.81 3.21 -10.08
N LYS A 151 7.39 3.62 -11.21
CA LYS A 151 7.18 4.99 -11.74
C LYS A 151 5.72 5.29 -12.08
N VAL A 152 4.95 4.30 -12.56
CA VAL A 152 3.52 4.46 -12.81
C VAL A 152 2.79 4.66 -11.49
N LEU A 153 3.04 3.78 -10.52
CA LEU A 153 2.46 3.87 -9.17
C LEU A 153 2.77 5.22 -8.51
N GLU A 154 4.02 5.66 -8.55
CA GLU A 154 4.44 6.96 -8.03
C GLU A 154 3.66 8.11 -8.66
N ARG A 155 3.46 8.09 -9.98
CA ARG A 155 2.70 9.15 -10.68
C ARG A 155 1.24 9.15 -10.26
N GLU A 156 0.64 7.97 -10.10
CA GLU A 156 -0.75 7.82 -9.70
C GLU A 156 -0.96 8.29 -8.26
N LEU A 157 -0.12 7.85 -7.32
CA LEU A 157 -0.15 8.29 -5.93
C LEU A 157 0.03 9.82 -5.82
N ASN A 158 1.01 10.39 -6.54
CA ASN A 158 1.22 11.84 -6.52
C ASN A 158 0.05 12.61 -7.12
N ARG A 159 -0.58 12.11 -8.19
CA ARG A 159 -1.78 12.72 -8.77
C ARG A 159 -2.98 12.65 -7.83
N GLY A 160 -3.21 11.50 -7.21
CA GLY A 160 -4.29 11.32 -6.25
C GLY A 160 -4.11 12.22 -5.03
N MET A 161 -2.93 12.25 -4.43
CA MET A 161 -2.60 13.17 -3.32
C MET A 161 -2.82 14.64 -3.71
N ALA A 162 -2.43 15.04 -4.92
CA ALA A 162 -2.66 16.39 -5.41
C ALA A 162 -4.14 16.71 -5.62
N ALA A 163 -4.94 15.74 -6.08
CA ALA A 163 -6.38 15.92 -6.28
C ALA A 163 -7.14 16.08 -4.95
N ILE A 164 -6.70 15.40 -3.90
CA ILE A 164 -7.28 15.51 -2.54
C ILE A 164 -6.88 16.84 -1.87
N SER A 165 -5.69 17.36 -2.18
CA SER A 165 -5.14 18.57 -1.56
C SER A 165 -5.66 19.90 -2.14
N LEU A 166 -6.52 19.87 -3.17
CA LEU A 166 -7.08 21.08 -3.75
C LEU A 166 -8.23 21.60 -2.87
N PRO A 167 -8.26 22.90 -2.52
CA PRO A 167 -9.39 23.47 -1.82
C PRO A 167 -10.64 23.38 -2.71
N ALA A 168 -11.71 22.78 -2.15
CA ALA A 168 -13.06 22.85 -2.71
C ALA A 168 -13.55 24.30 -2.81
#